data_AF-A0A4Y7RLM6-F1
#
_entry.id   AF-A0A4Y7RLM6-F1
#
_cell.length_a   1.000
_cell.length_b   1.000
_cell.length_c   1.000
_cell.angle_alpha   90.00
_cell.angle_beta   90.00
_cell.angle_gamma   90.00
#
_symmetry.space_group_name_H-M   'P 1'
#
loop_
_entity.id
_entity.type
_entity.pdbx_description
1 polymer ?
#
loop_
_entity_poly.entity_id
_entity_poly.type
_entity_poly.pdbx_seq_one_letter_code
_entity_poly.pdbx_strand_id
1 'polypeptide(L)'
;MGKDWNVVITGGEIPHLGSIALGIPRPSLQNSARISATVSVLTLTGHKEDEIVRPAAYFLASRLNAPVVVSCGIHNEQIKSEDIRRIGDLVQEALTDLLVAACNKDMR
;
A
#
# COMPACT_ATOMS: atom_id res chain seq x y z
N MET A 1 16.91 1.50 1.64
CA MET A 1 16.21 0.39 2.33
C MET A 1 16.71 -0.88 1.66
N GLY A 2 17.03 -1.92 2.44
CA GLY A 2 17.84 -3.05 1.98
C GLY A 2 17.09 -3.92 0.98
N LYS A 3 16.46 -4.98 1.47
CA LYS A 3 15.49 -5.77 0.69
C LYS A 3 14.05 -5.33 0.94
N ASP A 4 13.88 -4.43 1.90
CA ASP A 4 12.66 -3.79 2.36
C ASP A 4 12.25 -2.59 1.49
N TRP A 5 10.97 -2.25 1.54
CA TRP A 5 10.37 -1.19 0.73
C TRP A 5 9.75 -0.10 1.61
N ASN A 6 9.93 1.15 1.18
CA ASN A 6 9.21 2.29 1.70
C ASN A 6 8.44 2.93 0.52
N VAL A 7 7.12 2.86 0.59
CA VAL A 7 6.21 3.31 -0.45
C VAL A 7 5.37 4.46 0.08
N VAL A 8 5.30 5.53 -0.70
CA VAL A 8 4.51 6.72 -0.36
C VAL A 8 3.43 6.88 -1.42
N ILE A 9 2.17 6.87 -0.99
CA ILE A 9 1.01 7.16 -1.82
C ILE A 9 0.56 8.58 -1.47
N THR A 10 0.58 9.48 -2.44
CA THR A 10 0.25 10.90 -2.20
C THR A 10 -0.54 11.46 -3.37
N GLY A 11 -1.42 12.42 -3.10
CA GLY A 11 -2.23 13.05 -4.13
C GLY A 11 -3.12 14.17 -3.62
N GLY A 12 -3.76 14.86 -4.56
CA GLY A 12 -4.55 16.04 -4.26
C GLY A 12 -3.70 17.30 -4.12
N GLU A 13 -4.28 18.33 -3.50
CA GLU A 13 -3.72 19.69 -3.52
C GLU A 13 -2.68 19.91 -2.41
N ILE A 14 -3.02 19.48 -1.19
CA ILE A 14 -2.18 19.64 0.02
C ILE A 14 -2.14 18.30 0.79
N PRO A 15 -1.50 17.27 0.21
CA PRO A 15 -1.41 15.97 0.86
C PRO A 15 -0.66 16.07 2.19
N HIS A 16 -1.21 15.43 3.21
CA HIS A 16 -0.60 15.31 4.52
C HIS A 16 -0.75 13.88 5.04
N LEU A 17 0.09 13.47 5.98
CA LEU A 17 0.06 12.12 6.52
C LEU A 17 -1.32 11.78 7.09
N GLY A 18 -2.00 10.81 6.49
CA GLY A 18 -3.26 10.28 7.00
C GLY A 18 -3.05 8.96 7.72
N SER A 19 -2.43 8.00 7.04
CA SER A 19 -2.17 6.65 7.60
C SER A 19 -0.84 6.07 7.15
N ILE A 20 -0.34 5.12 7.94
CA ILE A 20 0.82 4.30 7.63
C ILE A 20 0.53 2.84 7.96
N ALA A 21 1.02 1.92 7.13
CA ALA A 21 0.92 0.49 7.34
C ALA A 21 2.27 -0.19 7.16
N LEU A 22 2.59 -1.14 8.05
CA LEU A 22 3.72 -2.06 7.90
C LEU A 22 3.16 -3.44 7.53
N GLY A 23 3.50 -3.91 6.34
CA GLY A 23 3.27 -5.27 5.87
C GLY A 23 4.51 -6.15 6.07
N ILE A 24 4.34 -7.29 6.72
CA ILE A 24 5.41 -8.28 6.92
C ILE A 24 5.00 -9.58 6.21
N PRO A 25 5.79 -10.07 5.22
CA PRO A 25 5.49 -11.29 4.50
C PRO A 25 5.61 -12.51 5.40
N ARG A 26 4.75 -13.49 5.19
CA ARG A 26 4.73 -14.75 5.94
C ARG A 26 3.95 -15.83 5.17
N PRO A 27 4.23 -17.13 5.37
CA PRO A 27 3.43 -18.20 4.76
C PRO A 27 1.96 -18.07 5.16
N SER A 28 1.01 -18.23 4.22
CA SER A 28 -0.42 -18.12 4.52
C SER A 28 -0.89 -19.16 5.53
N LEU A 29 -1.89 -18.80 6.36
CA LEU A 29 -2.47 -19.73 7.35
C LEU A 29 -3.32 -20.80 6.67
N GLN A 30 -3.93 -20.47 5.54
CA GLN A 30 -4.80 -21.37 4.79
C GLN A 30 -4.01 -22.31 3.85
N ASN A 31 -2.88 -21.83 3.33
CA ASN A 31 -2.02 -22.60 2.44
C ASN A 31 -0.56 -22.12 2.59
N SER A 32 0.27 -22.90 3.29
CA SER A 32 1.66 -22.56 3.56
C SER A 32 2.54 -22.42 2.32
N ALA A 33 2.12 -22.96 1.16
CA ALA A 33 2.84 -22.80 -0.12
C ALA A 33 2.63 -21.41 -0.76
N ARG A 34 1.75 -20.56 -0.22
CA ARG A 34 1.53 -19.18 -0.68
C ARG A 34 2.05 -18.19 0.34
N ILE A 35 2.67 -17.11 -0.14
CA ILE A 35 3.02 -15.96 0.70
C ILE A 35 1.78 -15.09 0.90
N SER A 36 1.55 -14.69 2.15
CA SER A 36 0.58 -13.70 2.61
C SER A 36 1.35 -12.65 3.42
N ALA A 37 0.65 -11.70 4.05
CA ALA A 37 1.26 -10.72 4.91
C ALA A 37 0.43 -10.47 6.16
N THR A 38 1.11 -10.14 7.26
CA THR A 38 0.50 -9.50 8.43
C THR A 38 0.64 -7.99 8.26
N VAL A 39 -0.42 -7.23 8.57
CA VAL A 39 -0.42 -5.77 8.41
C VAL A 39 -0.80 -5.08 9.71
N SER A 40 0.09 -4.21 10.19
CA SER A 40 -0.16 -3.27 11.29
C SER A 40 -0.40 -1.87 10.72
N VAL A 41 -1.41 -1.16 11.20
CA VAL A 41 -1.81 0.15 10.67
C VAL A 41 -1.87 1.17 11.80
N LEU A 42 -1.38 2.37 11.53
CA LEU A 42 -1.55 3.55 12.37
C LEU A 42 -2.18 4.66 11.53
N THR A 43 -3.27 5.23 12.03
CA THR A 43 -4.05 6.27 11.34
C THR A 43 -4.17 7.48 12.24
N LEU A 44 -3.91 8.65 11.69
CA LEU A 44 -4.14 9.91 12.39
C LEU A 44 -5.65 10.10 12.62
N THR A 45 -6.02 10.69 13.75
CA THR A 45 -7.44 10.89 14.07
C THR A 45 -8.16 11.69 12.99
N GLY A 46 -9.29 11.19 12.49
CA GLY A 46 -10.10 11.84 11.45
C GLY A 46 -9.76 11.44 10.01
N HIS A 47 -8.70 10.65 9.83
CA HIS A 47 -8.26 10.15 8.53
C HIS A 47 -8.88 8.80 8.16
N LYS A 48 -8.88 8.49 6.86
CA LYS A 48 -9.46 7.26 6.27
C LYS A 48 -8.51 6.53 5.33
N GLU A 49 -7.27 6.99 5.24
CA GLU A 49 -6.26 6.39 4.37
C GLU A 49 -5.88 4.96 4.78
N ASP A 50 -6.39 4.43 5.90
CA ASP A 50 -6.26 3.01 6.26
C ASP A 50 -6.92 2.08 5.27
N GLU A 51 -7.99 2.54 4.60
CA GLU A 51 -8.61 1.82 3.48
C GLU A 51 -7.66 1.66 2.29
N ILE A 52 -6.63 2.50 2.18
CA ILE A 52 -5.62 2.48 1.11
C ILE A 52 -4.34 1.77 1.58
N VAL A 53 -3.76 2.19 2.71
CA VAL A 53 -2.45 1.67 3.15
C VAL A 53 -2.50 0.21 3.56
N ARG A 54 -3.61 -0.26 4.14
CA ARG A 54 -3.75 -1.65 4.57
C ARG A 54 -3.70 -2.64 3.41
N PRO A 55 -4.57 -2.54 2.38
CA PRO A 55 -4.50 -3.44 1.23
C PRO A 55 -3.21 -3.24 0.42
N ALA A 56 -2.69 -2.02 0.32
CA ALA A 56 -1.43 -1.75 -0.38
C ALA A 56 -0.24 -2.48 0.27
N ALA A 57 -0.08 -2.35 1.60
CA ALA A 57 0.99 -3.01 2.34
C ALA A 57 0.85 -4.54 2.29
N TYR A 58 -0.39 -5.06 2.40
CA TYR A 58 -0.66 -6.48 2.25
C TYR A 58 -0.26 -7.00 0.86
N PHE A 59 -0.72 -6.32 -0.19
CA PHE A 59 -0.47 -6.69 -1.58
C PHE A 59 1.03 -6.67 -1.87
N LEU A 60 1.71 -5.57 -1.61
CA LEU A 60 3.13 -5.43 -1.91
C LEU A 60 3.97 -6.41 -1.10
N ALA A 61 3.78 -6.52 0.21
CA ALA A 61 4.58 -7.42 1.05
C ALA A 61 4.39 -8.89 0.63
N SER A 62 3.15 -9.31 0.33
CA SER A 62 2.89 -10.69 -0.10
C SER A 62 3.47 -11.02 -1.49
N ARG A 63 3.56 -10.03 -2.38
CA ARG A 63 4.08 -10.22 -3.76
C ARG A 63 5.60 -10.10 -3.85
N LEU A 64 6.17 -9.14 -3.14
CA LEU A 64 7.61 -8.91 -3.10
C LEU A 64 8.33 -9.88 -2.14
N ASN A 65 7.57 -10.57 -1.27
CA ASN A 65 8.11 -11.40 -0.19
C ASN A 65 9.16 -10.64 0.65
N ALA A 66 8.89 -9.36 0.91
CA ALA A 66 9.73 -8.46 1.67
C ALA A 66 8.88 -7.57 2.59
N PRO A 67 9.44 -7.06 3.71
CA PRO A 67 8.76 -6.05 4.52
C PRO A 67 8.50 -4.78 3.69
N VAL A 68 7.30 -4.21 3.82
CA VAL A 68 6.89 -3.00 3.12
C VAL A 68 6.21 -2.05 4.10
N VAL A 69 6.73 -0.83 4.19
CA VAL A 69 6.02 0.29 4.81
C VAL A 69 5.30 1.06 3.70
N VAL A 70 4.01 1.33 3.88
CA VAL A 70 3.22 2.21 3.02
C VAL A 70 2.71 3.37 3.86
N SER A 71 3.06 4.60 3.51
CA SER A 71 2.39 5.80 4.02
C SER A 71 1.46 6.38 2.96
N CYS A 72 0.33 6.93 3.39
CA CYS A 72 -0.62 7.57 2.49
C CYS A 72 -1.12 8.89 3.07
N GLY A 73 -1.23 9.86 2.17
CA GLY A 73 -1.81 11.17 2.44
C GLY A 73 -2.45 11.72 1.18
N ILE A 74 -3.78 11.80 1.15
CA ILE A 74 -4.52 12.33 -0.01
C ILE A 74 -5.48 13.38 0.50
N HIS A 75 -5.37 14.61 -0.01
CA HIS A 75 -6.25 15.69 0.39
C HIS A 75 -6.98 16.28 -0.82
N ASN A 76 -8.29 16.13 -0.82
CA ASN A 76 -9.20 16.75 -1.79
C ASN A 76 -10.39 17.34 -1.02
N GLU A 77 -10.53 18.66 -1.04
CA GLU A 77 -11.56 19.38 -0.27
C GLU A 77 -12.99 18.97 -0.64
N GLN A 78 -13.22 18.53 -1.87
CA GLN A 78 -14.55 18.22 -2.41
C GLN A 78 -14.72 16.74 -2.73
N ILE A 79 -13.98 15.86 -2.04
CA ILE A 79 -14.02 14.42 -2.31
C ILE A 79 -15.43 13.85 -2.12
N LYS A 80 -15.95 13.23 -3.16
CA LYS A 80 -17.23 12.49 -3.11
C LYS A 80 -16.95 11.01 -2.90
N SER A 81 -17.96 10.27 -2.45
CA SER A 81 -17.83 8.82 -2.24
C SER A 81 -17.51 8.03 -3.51
N GLU A 82 -17.88 8.55 -4.69
CA GLU A 82 -17.48 7.99 -5.98
C GLU A 82 -15.99 8.17 -6.27
N ASP A 83 -15.41 9.31 -5.89
CA ASP A 83 -13.99 9.59 -6.03
C ASP A 83 -13.15 8.67 -5.15
N ILE A 84 -13.63 8.37 -3.93
CA ILE A 84 -12.93 7.44 -3.00
C ILE A 84 -12.74 6.07 -3.65
N ARG A 85 -13.79 5.51 -4.27
CA ARG A 85 -13.68 4.22 -4.97
C ARG A 85 -12.73 4.31 -6.14
N ARG A 86 -12.83 5.38 -6.95
CA ARG A 86 -11.95 5.57 -8.10
C ARG A 86 -10.49 5.71 -7.69
N ILE A 87 -10.21 6.38 -6.59
CA ILE A 87 -8.87 6.48 -6.00
C ILE A 87 -8.36 5.10 -5.61
N GLY A 88 -9.19 4.26 -4.98
CA GLY A 88 -8.84 2.88 -4.66
C GLY A 88 -8.41 2.07 -5.91
N ASP A 89 -9.17 2.19 -7.00
CA ASP A 89 -8.85 1.51 -8.27
C ASP A 89 -7.52 2.02 -8.86
N LEU A 90 -7.34 3.34 -8.91
CA LEU A 90 -6.11 3.97 -9.41
C LEU A 90 -4.88 3.59 -8.58
N VAL A 91 -5.03 3.51 -7.26
CA VAL A 91 -3.96 3.02 -6.39
C VAL A 91 -3.64 1.57 -6.73
N GLN A 92 -4.63 0.70 -6.90
CA GLN A 92 -4.40 -0.70 -7.23
C GLN A 92 -3.71 -0.89 -8.59
N GLU A 93 -4.08 -0.10 -9.59
CA GLU A 93 -3.39 -0.03 -10.89
C GLU A 93 -1.92 0.38 -10.69
N ALA A 94 -1.67 1.50 -9.99
CA ALA A 94 -0.33 2.00 -9.74
C ALA A 94 0.56 1.02 -8.95
N LEU A 95 0.00 0.31 -7.97
CA LEU A 95 0.71 -0.74 -7.22
C LEU A 95 1.10 -1.92 -8.11
N THR A 96 0.26 -2.27 -9.08
CA THR A 96 0.53 -3.34 -10.04
C THR A 96 1.68 -2.94 -10.96
N ASP A 97 1.67 -1.71 -11.46
CA ASP A 97 2.76 -1.16 -12.28
C ASP A 97 4.08 -1.09 -11.51
N LEU A 98 4.02 -0.65 -10.24
CA LEU A 98 5.19 -0.64 -9.34
C LEU A 98 5.78 -2.05 -9.18
N LEU A 99 4.94 -3.06 -8.98
CA LEU A 99 5.38 -4.45 -8.82
C LEU A 99 6.07 -4.96 -10.10
N VAL A 100 5.49 -4.70 -11.28
CA VAL A 100 6.09 -5.09 -12.56
C VAL A 100 7.45 -4.41 -12.74
N ALA A 101 7.53 -3.11 -12.46
CA ALA A 101 8.78 -2.36 -12.55
C ALA A 101 9.84 -2.87 -11.57
N ALA A 102 9.45 -3.27 -10.36
CA ALA A 102 10.33 -3.86 -9.36
C ALA A 102 10.90 -5.20 -9.81
N CYS A 103 10.05 -6.14 -10.23
CA CYS A 103 10.49 -7.47 -10.67
C CYS A 103 11.37 -7.43 -11.93
N ASN A 104 11.14 -6.48 -12.83
CA ASN A 104 11.97 -6.31 -14.04
C ASN A 104 13.40 -5.83 -13.72
N LYS A 105 13.62 -5.15 -12.59
CA LYS A 105 14.95 -4.72 -12.17
C LYS A 105 15.78 -5.86 -11.57
N ASP A 106 15.15 -6.82 -10.91
CA ASP A 106 15.83 -8.00 -10.36
C ASP A 106 16.25 -9.02 -11.44
N MET A 107 15.78 -8.86 -12.67
CA MET A 107 16.13 -9.69 -13.84
C MET A 107 17.32 -9.16 -14.67
N ARG A 108 17.90 -8.02 -14.32
CA ARG A 108 19.09 -7.44 -14.97
C ARG A 108 20.30 -7.51 -14.05
#